data_AF-A0A426UDT8-F1
#
_entry.id   AF-A0A426UDT8-F1
#
_cell.length_a   1.000
_cell.length_b   1.000
_cell.length_c   1.000
_cell.angle_alpha   90.00
_cell.angle_beta   90.00
_cell.angle_gamma   90.00
#
_symmetry.space_group_name_H-M   'P 1'
#
loop_
_entity.id
_entity.type
_entity.pdbx_description
1 polymer ?
#
loop_
_entity_poly.entity_id
_entity_poly.type
_entity_poly.pdbx_seq_one_letter_code
_entity_poly.pdbx_strand_id
1 'polypeptide(L)'
;MSLRVDAPSPTRVRRFGRTQKWVHRATAALMGVCVVTAACLYVPQFAELVGRRELVVRVHEWAGLALPLPVLLGLASRAFRTDLGFLNRFGPHDRVWLRAALHRDKRRAARPAGKFNAGQKVYAAWIAGASLVMLGTGLLMWFTHLTPIQWRTSATFVHDWLALTIGIVLGGHIGMALGDPEARRGLRTGSVSREWAEREHPLWRP
;
A
#
# COMPACT_ATOMS: atom_id res chain seq x y z
N MET A 1 35.28 -1.55 19.51
CA MET A 1 34.29 -2.55 19.05
C MET A 1 33.61 -3.14 20.29
N SER A 2 32.42 -2.66 20.63
CA SER A 2 31.58 -3.23 21.69
C SER A 2 30.21 -3.49 21.08
N LEU A 3 30.00 -4.73 20.63
CA LEU A 3 28.69 -5.24 20.27
C LEU A 3 27.85 -5.24 21.55
N ARG A 4 27.06 -4.18 21.78
CA ARG A 4 25.93 -4.27 22.68
C ARG A 4 24.98 -5.30 22.07
N VAL A 5 25.02 -6.51 22.61
CA VAL A 5 23.97 -7.50 22.45
C VAL A 5 22.72 -6.85 23.02
N ASP A 6 21.80 -6.46 22.13
CA ASP A 6 20.48 -5.97 22.50
C ASP A 6 19.81 -6.99 23.42
N ALA A 7 19.75 -6.68 24.71
CA ALA A 7 18.93 -7.42 25.65
C ALA A 7 17.49 -7.47 25.10
N PRO A 8 16.79 -8.61 25.14
CA PRO A 8 15.40 -8.68 24.71
C PRO A 8 14.57 -7.75 25.61
N SER A 9 14.15 -6.61 25.07
CA SER A 9 13.32 -5.64 25.79
C SER A 9 11.99 -6.31 26.17
N PRO A 10 11.63 -6.34 27.47
CA PRO A 10 10.37 -6.93 27.91
C PRO A 10 9.23 -6.03 27.42
N THR A 11 8.18 -6.65 26.88
CA THR A 11 6.94 -6.05 26.34
C THR A 11 6.94 -5.59 24.87
N ARG A 12 7.33 -6.46 23.93
CA ARG A 12 6.88 -6.33 22.54
C ARG A 12 5.38 -6.63 22.42
N VAL A 13 4.71 -5.91 21.54
CA VAL A 13 3.26 -6.05 21.27
C VAL A 13 3.05 -6.57 19.86
N ARG A 14 2.16 -7.56 19.69
CA ARG A 14 1.84 -8.12 18.37
C ARG A 14 0.94 -7.17 17.60
N ARG A 15 1.46 -6.59 16.51
CA ARG A 15 0.72 -5.68 15.63
C ARG A 15 0.11 -6.40 14.43
N PHE A 16 0.86 -7.34 13.83
CA PHE A 16 0.45 -8.04 12.60
C PHE A 16 0.65 -9.56 12.72
N GLY A 17 -0.35 -10.31 12.24
CA GLY A 17 -0.26 -11.76 12.08
C GLY A 17 0.46 -12.18 10.81
N ARG A 18 0.55 -13.51 10.58
CA ARG A 18 1.17 -14.06 9.36
C ARG A 18 0.41 -13.63 8.11
N THR A 19 -0.92 -13.69 8.13
CA THR A 19 -1.76 -13.31 6.99
C THR A 19 -1.51 -11.88 6.56
N GLN A 20 -1.63 -10.90 7.48
CA GLN A 20 -1.44 -9.49 7.14
C GLN A 20 -0.08 -9.22 6.51
N LYS A 21 0.98 -9.83 7.03
CA LYS A 21 2.34 -9.69 6.49
C LYS A 21 2.46 -10.24 5.07
N TRP A 22 1.90 -11.42 4.81
CA TRP A 22 1.96 -12.03 3.48
C TRP A 22 1.09 -11.30 2.47
N VAL A 23 -0.13 -10.89 2.86
CA VAL A 23 -1.00 -10.07 2.02
C VAL A 23 -0.27 -8.80 1.61
N HIS A 24 0.28 -8.06 2.58
CA HIS A 24 1.04 -6.85 2.27
C HIS A 24 2.22 -7.13 1.34
N ARG A 25 3.06 -8.14 1.62
CA ARG A 25 4.25 -8.42 0.81
C ARG A 25 3.89 -8.82 -0.63
N ALA A 26 2.90 -9.68 -0.79
CA ALA A 26 2.46 -10.13 -2.11
C ALA A 26 1.84 -8.97 -2.90
N THR A 27 0.96 -8.16 -2.28
CA THR A 27 0.41 -6.96 -2.93
C THR A 27 1.50 -5.96 -3.27
N ALA A 28 2.46 -5.71 -2.38
CA ALA A 28 3.57 -4.79 -2.64
C ALA A 28 4.49 -5.27 -3.77
N ALA A 29 4.75 -6.59 -3.85
CA ALA A 29 5.53 -7.17 -4.93
C ALA A 29 4.81 -7.04 -6.28
N LEU A 30 3.53 -7.41 -6.35
CA LEU A 30 2.72 -7.29 -7.57
C LEU A 30 2.58 -5.84 -8.03
N MET A 31 2.27 -4.92 -7.10
CA MET A 31 2.22 -3.49 -7.37
C MET A 31 3.56 -2.96 -7.87
N GLY A 32 4.67 -3.37 -7.24
CA GLY A 32 6.02 -3.01 -7.67
C GLY A 32 6.31 -3.49 -9.10
N VAL A 33 5.93 -4.73 -9.44
CA VAL A 33 6.04 -5.26 -10.80
C VAL A 33 5.21 -4.42 -11.77
N CYS A 34 3.94 -4.11 -11.47
CA CYS A 34 3.10 -3.26 -12.31
C CYS A 34 3.72 -1.88 -12.55
N VAL A 35 4.23 -1.23 -11.49
CA VAL A 35 4.85 0.10 -11.59
C VAL A 35 6.14 0.07 -12.42
N VAL A 36 7.01 -0.91 -12.19
CA VAL A 36 8.28 -1.04 -12.93
C VAL A 36 8.01 -1.35 -14.40
N THR A 37 7.12 -2.30 -14.68
CA THR A 37 6.75 -2.62 -16.06
C THR A 37 6.06 -1.46 -16.76
N ALA A 38 5.17 -0.71 -16.09
CA ALA A 38 4.59 0.52 -16.63
C ALA A 38 5.67 1.56 -16.96
N ALA A 39 6.65 1.77 -16.06
CA ALA A 39 7.76 2.67 -16.34
C ALA A 39 8.54 2.26 -17.61
N CYS A 40 8.81 0.97 -17.80
CA CYS A 40 9.44 0.44 -19.02
C CYS A 40 8.58 0.61 -20.28
N LEU A 41 7.25 0.66 -20.16
CA LEU A 41 6.35 0.82 -21.30
C LEU A 41 6.15 2.28 -21.72
N TYR A 42 6.28 3.23 -20.78
CA TYR A 42 6.06 4.66 -20.97
C TYR A 42 7.35 5.47 -21.19
N VAL A 43 8.48 5.05 -20.61
CA VAL A 43 9.75 5.79 -20.69
C VAL A 43 10.64 5.12 -21.75
N PRO A 44 10.90 5.77 -22.90
CA PRO A 44 11.65 5.16 -24.01
C PRO A 44 13.02 4.62 -23.60
N GLN A 45 13.73 5.34 -22.74
CA GLN A 45 15.05 4.96 -22.23
C GLN A 45 15.03 3.64 -21.47
N PHE A 46 13.95 3.33 -20.75
CA PHE A 46 13.81 2.05 -20.07
C PHE A 46 13.36 0.93 -21.02
N ALA A 47 12.61 1.26 -22.07
CA ALA A 47 12.18 0.29 -23.07
C ALA A 47 13.38 -0.30 -23.84
N GLU A 48 14.35 0.55 -24.19
CA GLU A 48 15.59 0.16 -24.88
C GLU A 48 16.45 -0.81 -24.04
N LEU A 49 16.53 -0.59 -22.72
CA LEU A 49 17.31 -1.45 -21.82
C LEU A 49 16.74 -2.88 -21.69
N VAL A 50 15.42 -3.05 -21.80
CA VAL A 50 14.79 -4.37 -21.68
C VAL A 50 14.81 -5.11 -23.02
N GLY A 51 14.63 -4.40 -24.14
CA GLY A 51 14.66 -4.98 -25.49
C GLY A 51 13.57 -6.01 -25.80
N ARG A 52 12.64 -6.27 -24.87
CA ARG A 52 11.58 -7.31 -24.96
C ARG A 52 10.22 -6.76 -24.54
N ARG A 53 9.69 -5.79 -25.28
CA ARG A 53 8.42 -5.11 -24.95
C ARG A 53 7.26 -6.07 -24.74
N GLU A 54 7.12 -7.08 -25.58
CA GLU A 54 6.02 -8.06 -25.46
C GLU A 54 6.05 -8.82 -24.13
N LEU A 55 7.24 -9.23 -23.67
CA LEU A 55 7.38 -9.88 -22.36
C LEU A 55 6.97 -8.94 -21.23
N VAL A 56 7.39 -7.67 -21.30
CA VAL A 56 7.04 -6.64 -20.30
C VAL A 56 5.53 -6.43 -20.23
N VAL A 57 4.86 -6.35 -21.39
CA VAL A 57 3.40 -6.24 -21.47
C VAL A 57 2.74 -7.45 -20.82
N ARG A 58 3.12 -8.67 -21.19
CA ARG A 58 2.54 -9.89 -20.60
C ARG A 58 2.74 -9.94 -19.08
N VAL A 59 3.94 -9.59 -18.59
CA VAL A 59 4.21 -9.55 -17.14
C VAL A 59 3.35 -8.49 -16.45
N HIS A 60 3.18 -7.32 -17.05
CA HIS A 60 2.32 -6.25 -16.53
C HIS A 60 0.87 -6.70 -16.42
N GLU A 61 0.32 -7.28 -17.49
CA GLU A 61 -1.05 -7.79 -17.58
C GLU A 61 -1.33 -8.85 -16.51
N TRP A 62 -0.48 -9.88 -16.42
CA TRP A 62 -0.64 -10.94 -15.42
C TRP A 62 -0.42 -10.45 -13.99
N ALA A 63 0.52 -9.54 -13.75
CA ALA A 63 0.72 -8.94 -12.43
C ALA A 63 -0.48 -8.09 -12.01
N GLY A 64 -1.04 -7.30 -12.94
CA GLY A 64 -2.23 -6.49 -12.72
C GLY A 64 -3.47 -7.34 -12.42
N LEU A 65 -3.67 -8.43 -13.18
CA LEU A 65 -4.75 -9.39 -12.93
C LEU A 65 -4.60 -10.09 -11.58
N ALA A 66 -3.37 -10.43 -11.18
CA ALA A 66 -3.08 -11.10 -9.92
C ALA A 66 -3.12 -10.15 -8.70
N LEU A 67 -3.02 -8.84 -8.90
CA LEU A 67 -2.91 -7.83 -7.83
C LEU A 67 -4.00 -7.92 -6.74
N PRO A 68 -5.28 -8.22 -7.05
CA PRO A 68 -6.31 -8.37 -6.02
C PRO A 68 -6.21 -9.68 -5.23
N LEU A 69 -5.56 -10.72 -5.77
CA LEU A 69 -5.57 -12.08 -5.21
C LEU A 69 -5.07 -12.14 -3.76
N PRO A 70 -3.97 -11.48 -3.34
CA PRO A 70 -3.55 -11.52 -1.95
C PRO A 70 -4.62 -11.00 -0.98
N VAL A 71 -5.33 -9.92 -1.34
CA VAL A 71 -6.40 -9.37 -0.51
C VAL A 71 -7.58 -10.34 -0.44
N LEU A 72 -8.01 -10.88 -1.59
CA LEU A 72 -9.10 -11.85 -1.67
C LEU A 72 -8.81 -13.11 -0.82
N LEU A 73 -7.61 -13.67 -0.95
CA LEU A 73 -7.16 -14.80 -0.12
C LEU A 73 -7.06 -14.40 1.36
N GLY A 74 -6.65 -13.17 1.65
CA GLY A 74 -6.59 -12.61 2.99
C GLY A 74 -7.95 -12.59 3.70
N LEU A 75 -9.07 -12.41 2.97
CA LEU A 75 -10.42 -12.35 3.54
C LEU A 75 -10.84 -13.64 4.26
N ALA A 76 -10.22 -14.78 3.94
CA ALA A 76 -10.42 -16.03 4.68
C ALA A 76 -9.97 -15.92 6.16
N SER A 77 -9.04 -15.00 6.47
CA SER A 77 -8.54 -14.78 7.82
C SER A 77 -9.39 -13.79 8.60
N ARG A 78 -9.92 -14.23 9.75
CA ARG A 78 -10.64 -13.34 10.69
C ARG A 78 -9.79 -12.13 11.10
N ALA A 79 -8.51 -12.35 11.40
CA ALA A 79 -7.61 -11.28 11.83
C ALA A 79 -7.38 -10.22 10.74
N PHE A 80 -7.32 -10.63 9.47
CA PHE A 80 -7.22 -9.69 8.35
C PHE A 80 -8.52 -8.92 8.16
N ARG A 81 -9.68 -9.59 8.23
CA ARG A 81 -10.99 -8.92 8.17
C ARG A 81 -11.19 -7.89 9.30
N THR A 82 -10.73 -8.20 10.51
CA THR A 82 -10.74 -7.24 11.62
C THR A 82 -9.88 -6.02 11.30
N ASP A 83 -8.70 -6.22 10.71
CA ASP A 83 -7.81 -5.10 10.31
C ASP A 83 -8.41 -4.26 9.17
N LEU A 84 -9.09 -4.88 8.20
CA LEU A 84 -9.88 -4.15 7.21
C LEU A 84 -11.00 -3.34 7.85
N GLY A 85 -11.66 -3.87 8.89
CA GLY A 85 -12.64 -3.14 9.67
C GLY A 85 -12.06 -1.88 10.33
N PHE A 86 -10.85 -1.97 10.91
CA PHE A 86 -10.15 -0.81 11.45
C PHE A 86 -9.76 0.20 10.38
N LEU A 87 -9.40 -0.26 9.18
CA LEU A 87 -9.05 0.60 8.05
C LEU A 87 -10.27 1.33 7.47
N ASN A 88 -11.42 0.65 7.38
CA ASN A 88 -12.64 1.19 6.78
C ASN A 88 -13.48 2.05 7.73
N ARG A 89 -13.21 2.01 9.04
CA ARG A 89 -13.98 2.77 10.03
C ARG A 89 -13.26 4.06 10.44
N PHE A 90 -13.77 5.18 9.93
CA PHE A 90 -13.35 6.51 10.35
C PHE A 90 -14.11 6.95 11.62
N GLY A 91 -13.40 7.53 12.57
CA GLY A 91 -13.96 8.09 13.81
C GLY A 91 -13.61 9.57 14.00
N PRO A 92 -14.11 10.22 15.06
CA PRO A 92 -13.84 11.65 15.32
C PRO A 92 -12.35 11.99 15.42
N HIS A 93 -11.54 11.09 16.00
CA HIS A 93 -10.09 11.25 16.11
C HIS A 93 -9.39 11.33 14.74
N ASP A 94 -9.92 10.66 13.71
CA ASP A 94 -9.33 10.72 12.37
C ASP A 94 -9.50 12.10 11.75
N ARG A 95 -10.61 12.81 12.02
CA ARG A 95 -10.82 14.20 11.56
C ARG A 95 -9.82 15.15 12.22
N VAL A 96 -9.55 14.97 13.51
CA VAL A 96 -8.53 15.73 14.25
C VAL A 96 -7.15 15.48 13.64
N TRP A 97 -6.82 14.22 13.40
CA TRP A 97 -5.56 13.83 12.76
C TRP A 97 -5.39 14.46 11.38
N LEU A 98 -6.42 14.39 10.53
CA LEU A 98 -6.38 14.96 9.17
C LEU A 98 -6.26 16.47 9.19
N ARG A 99 -6.97 17.16 10.08
CA ARG A 99 -6.85 18.61 10.25
C ARG A 99 -5.44 18.98 10.70
N ALA A 100 -4.86 18.28 11.67
CA ALA A 100 -3.49 18.49 12.11
C ALA A 100 -2.48 18.23 10.98
N ALA A 101 -2.69 17.19 10.15
CA ALA A 101 -1.86 16.93 8.98
C ALA A 101 -1.95 18.04 7.93
N LEU A 102 -3.16 18.54 7.65
CA LEU A 102 -3.41 19.63 6.70
C LEU A 102 -2.74 20.94 7.14
N HIS A 103 -2.81 21.28 8.42
CA HIS A 103 -2.12 22.44 9.00
C HIS A 103 -0.63 22.19 9.27
N ARG A 104 -0.09 21.04 8.86
CA ARG A 104 1.30 20.63 9.08
C ARG A 104 1.72 20.65 10.56
N ASP A 105 0.78 20.50 11.49
CA ASP A 105 1.09 20.38 12.91
C ASP A 105 1.78 19.04 13.16
N LYS A 106 3.05 19.11 13.59
CA LYS A 106 3.90 17.94 13.84
C LYS A 106 3.82 17.45 15.28
N ARG A 107 3.08 18.13 16.17
CA ARG A 107 2.93 17.70 17.57
C ARG A 107 2.20 16.37 17.59
N ARG A 108 2.80 15.36 18.23
CA ARG A 108 2.21 14.02 18.36
C ARG A 108 0.84 14.03 19.02
N ALA A 109 0.67 14.86 20.05
CA ALA A 109 -0.61 15.05 20.75
C ALA A 109 -1.74 15.55 19.82
N ALA A 110 -1.42 16.27 18.75
CA ALA A 110 -2.39 16.75 17.77
C ALA A 110 -2.80 15.66 16.76
N ARG A 111 -2.15 14.49 16.78
CA ARG A 111 -2.34 13.38 15.83
C ARG A 111 -2.75 12.09 16.55
N PRO A 112 -3.95 12.04 17.16
CA PRO A 112 -4.44 10.83 17.80
C PRO A 112 -4.65 9.70 16.77
N ALA A 113 -4.25 8.48 17.11
CA ALA A 113 -4.37 7.32 16.21
C ALA A 113 -4.76 6.05 16.98
N GLY A 114 -5.71 5.30 16.43
CA GLY A 114 -5.97 3.90 16.81
C GLY A 114 -4.94 2.96 16.21
N LYS A 115 -5.29 1.68 15.96
CA LYS A 115 -4.36 0.72 15.34
C LYS A 115 -3.75 1.23 14.02
N PHE A 116 -4.55 1.93 13.23
CA PHE A 116 -4.11 2.68 12.05
C PHE A 116 -4.46 4.16 12.23
N ASN A 117 -3.56 5.04 11.81
CA ASN A 117 -3.82 6.47 11.78
C ASN A 117 -4.66 6.87 10.55
N ALA A 118 -5.23 8.07 10.54
CA ALA A 118 -6.12 8.49 9.45
C ALA A 118 -5.42 8.52 8.08
N GLY A 119 -4.14 8.88 8.02
CA GLY A 119 -3.36 8.83 6.78
C GLY A 119 -3.22 7.41 6.22
N GLN A 120 -3.00 6.41 7.07
CA GLN A 120 -2.98 5.00 6.70
C GLN A 120 -4.34 4.53 6.18
N LYS A 121 -5.44 4.97 6.81
CA LYS A 121 -6.80 4.64 6.35
C LYS A 121 -7.11 5.25 4.98
N VAL A 122 -6.81 6.54 4.80
CA VAL A 122 -6.99 7.25 3.52
C VAL A 122 -6.15 6.59 2.43
N TYR A 123 -4.87 6.31 2.72
CA TYR A 123 -4.00 5.62 1.77
C TYR A 123 -4.56 4.24 1.40
N ALA A 124 -4.98 3.43 2.37
CA ALA A 124 -5.54 2.11 2.13
C ALA A 124 -6.82 2.15 1.28
N ALA A 125 -7.74 3.06 1.58
CA ALA A 125 -8.97 3.23 0.81
C ALA A 125 -8.68 3.72 -0.62
N TRP A 126 -7.81 4.71 -0.76
CA TRP A 126 -7.44 5.28 -2.06
C TRP A 126 -6.72 4.26 -2.93
N ILE A 127 -5.70 3.56 -2.41
CA ILE A 127 -4.94 2.58 -3.21
C ILE A 127 -5.79 1.37 -3.58
N ALA A 128 -6.73 0.95 -2.72
CA ALA A 128 -7.66 -0.12 -3.04
C ALA A 128 -8.61 0.29 -4.18
N GLY A 129 -9.23 1.47 -4.09
CA GLY A 129 -10.08 2.01 -5.16
C GLY A 129 -9.31 2.22 -6.46
N ALA A 130 -8.12 2.81 -6.39
CA ALA A 130 -7.25 2.99 -7.54
C ALA A 130 -6.88 1.65 -8.20
N SER A 131 -6.53 0.63 -7.42
CA SER A 131 -6.21 -0.70 -7.95
C SER A 131 -7.38 -1.36 -8.68
N LEU A 132 -8.62 -1.16 -8.20
CA LEU A 132 -9.83 -1.65 -8.89
C LEU A 132 -10.06 -0.93 -10.22
N VAL A 133 -9.88 0.40 -10.25
CA VAL A 133 -9.96 1.18 -11.49
C VAL A 133 -8.88 0.74 -12.48
N MET A 134 -7.64 0.56 -12.02
CA MET A 134 -6.52 0.08 -12.84
C MET A 134 -6.78 -1.31 -13.43
N LEU A 135 -7.35 -2.22 -12.63
CA LEU A 135 -7.76 -3.54 -13.14
C LEU A 135 -8.84 -3.40 -14.20
N GLY A 136 -9.88 -2.59 -13.94
CA GLY A 136 -10.95 -2.36 -14.90
C GLY A 136 -10.46 -1.78 -16.21
N THR A 137 -9.68 -0.69 -16.17
CA THR A 137 -9.13 -0.06 -17.38
C THR A 137 -8.13 -0.98 -18.09
N GLY A 138 -7.30 -1.71 -17.35
CA GLY A 138 -6.38 -2.71 -17.90
C GLY A 138 -7.10 -3.83 -18.65
N LEU A 139 -8.20 -4.36 -18.09
CA LEU A 139 -9.03 -5.38 -18.76
C LEU A 139 -9.69 -4.85 -20.04
N LEU A 140 -10.18 -3.60 -20.03
CA LEU A 140 -10.74 -2.94 -21.22
C LEU A 140 -9.69 -2.79 -22.33
N MET A 141 -8.45 -2.47 -21.96
CA MET A 141 -7.32 -2.35 -22.91
C MET A 141 -6.84 -3.72 -23.42
N TRP A 142 -6.84 -4.74 -22.56
CA TRP A 142 -6.40 -6.10 -22.90
C TRP A 142 -7.38 -6.81 -23.83
N PHE A 143 -8.68 -6.82 -23.49
CA PHE A 143 -9.71 -7.52 -24.25
C PHE A 143 -10.33 -6.62 -25.33
N THR A 144 -9.52 -6.27 -26.33
CA THR A 144 -9.87 -5.29 -27.36
C THR A 144 -11.09 -5.63 -28.22
N HIS A 145 -11.42 -6.92 -28.34
CA HIS A 145 -12.58 -7.41 -29.10
C HIS A 145 -13.91 -7.27 -28.34
N LEU A 146 -13.86 -7.03 -27.02
CA LEU A 146 -15.05 -6.90 -26.19
C LEU A 146 -15.57 -5.47 -26.10
N THR A 147 -14.80 -4.46 -26.55
CA THR A 147 -15.13 -3.06 -26.29
C THR A 147 -14.90 -2.10 -27.46
N PRO A 148 -15.79 -1.10 -27.65
CA PRO A 148 -15.61 -0.05 -28.65
C PRO A 148 -14.31 0.74 -28.48
N ILE A 149 -13.79 1.30 -29.58
CA ILE A 149 -12.55 2.09 -29.55
C ILE A 149 -12.63 3.28 -28.58
N GLN A 150 -13.80 3.92 -28.47
CA GLN A 150 -14.01 5.06 -27.56
C GLN A 150 -13.73 4.68 -26.10
N TRP A 151 -14.22 3.51 -25.67
CA TRP A 151 -14.03 3.03 -24.30
C TRP A 151 -12.56 2.71 -24.03
N ARG A 152 -11.87 2.14 -25.01
CA ARG A 152 -10.44 1.84 -24.90
C ARG A 152 -9.60 3.10 -24.82
N THR A 153 -9.88 4.12 -25.62
CA THR A 153 -9.18 5.41 -25.55
C THR A 153 -9.37 6.07 -24.18
N SER A 154 -10.61 6.08 -23.66
CA SER A 154 -10.88 6.59 -22.31
C SER A 154 -10.20 5.75 -21.23
N ALA A 155 -10.18 4.42 -21.38
CA ALA A 155 -9.51 3.52 -20.45
C ALA A 155 -8.00 3.77 -20.41
N THR A 156 -7.34 3.91 -21.56
CA THR A 156 -5.91 4.27 -21.65
C THR A 156 -5.65 5.59 -20.93
N PHE A 157 -6.42 6.64 -21.23
CA PHE A 157 -6.24 7.95 -20.58
C PHE A 157 -6.34 7.86 -19.05
N VAL A 158 -7.37 7.17 -18.53
CA VAL A 158 -7.56 7.01 -17.09
C VAL A 158 -6.45 6.14 -16.48
N HIS A 159 -6.08 5.04 -17.14
CA HIS A 159 -5.04 4.11 -16.68
C HIS A 159 -3.70 4.83 -16.54
N ASP A 160 -3.33 5.67 -17.49
CA ASP A 160 -2.02 6.34 -17.55
C ASP A 160 -1.87 7.38 -16.44
N TRP A 161 -2.85 8.25 -16.30
CA TRP A 161 -2.86 9.28 -15.26
C TRP A 161 -2.95 8.69 -13.86
N LEU A 162 -3.73 7.61 -13.72
CA LEU A 162 -3.84 6.92 -12.44
C LEU A 162 -2.55 6.15 -12.12
N ALA A 163 -1.89 5.52 -13.10
CA ALA A 163 -0.59 4.86 -12.93
C ALA A 163 0.48 5.85 -12.44
N LEU A 164 0.56 7.03 -13.06
CA LEU A 164 1.47 8.10 -12.64
C LEU A 164 1.18 8.53 -11.19
N THR A 165 -0.10 8.75 -10.86
CA THR A 165 -0.51 9.15 -9.51
C THR A 165 -0.19 8.06 -8.49
N ILE A 166 -0.41 6.79 -8.82
CA ILE A 166 -0.04 5.63 -7.98
C ILE A 166 1.48 5.62 -7.75
N GLY A 167 2.29 5.84 -8.79
CA GLY A 167 3.74 5.91 -8.67
C GLY A 167 4.19 6.96 -7.64
N ILE A 168 3.64 8.17 -7.72
CA ILE A 168 3.95 9.28 -6.79
C ILE A 168 3.50 8.95 -5.36
N VAL A 169 2.24 8.53 -5.18
CA VAL A 169 1.65 8.26 -3.86
C VAL A 169 2.31 7.05 -3.19
N LEU A 170 2.64 6.01 -3.97
CA LEU A 170 3.39 4.85 -3.51
C LEU A 170 4.82 5.23 -3.09
N GLY A 171 5.50 6.09 -3.87
CA GLY A 171 6.79 6.65 -3.50
C GLY A 171 6.74 7.39 -2.16
N GLY A 172 5.72 8.23 -1.96
CA GLY A 172 5.46 8.90 -0.67
C GLY A 172 5.22 7.92 0.48
N HIS A 173 4.44 6.86 0.25
CA HIS A 173 4.21 5.81 1.24
C HIS A 173 5.49 5.09 1.66
N ILE A 174 6.32 4.72 0.69
CA ILE A 174 7.63 4.07 0.93
C ILE A 174 8.54 5.04 1.69
N GLY A 175 8.61 6.31 1.29
CA GLY A 175 9.39 7.34 1.97
C GLY A 175 9.00 7.51 3.45
N MET A 176 7.69 7.56 3.74
CA MET A 176 7.20 7.59 5.12
C MET A 176 7.58 6.33 5.90
N ALA A 177 7.48 5.14 5.29
CA ALA A 177 7.87 3.88 5.94
C ALA A 177 9.38 3.82 6.23
N LEU A 178 10.23 4.35 5.33
CA LEU A 178 11.68 4.39 5.55
C LEU A 178 12.05 5.26 6.76
N GLY A 179 11.29 6.34 6.99
CA GLY A 179 11.43 7.23 8.15
C GLY A 179 11.01 6.63 9.51
N ASP A 180 10.36 5.47 9.53
CA ASP A 180 9.98 4.77 10.77
C ASP A 180 10.51 3.32 10.79
N PRO A 181 11.72 3.10 11.36
CA PRO A 181 12.32 1.77 11.45
C PRO A 181 11.50 0.75 12.25
N GLU A 182 10.80 1.19 13.30
CA GLU A 182 10.02 0.28 14.15
C GLU A 182 8.73 -0.15 13.47
N ALA A 183 8.07 0.74 12.70
CA ALA A 183 6.96 0.37 11.83
C ALA A 183 7.37 -0.69 10.79
N ARG A 184 8.53 -0.52 10.14
CA ARG A 184 9.09 -1.51 9.20
C ARG A 184 9.39 -2.84 9.88
N ARG A 185 9.97 -2.81 11.09
CA ARG A 185 10.21 -4.01 11.89
C ARG A 185 8.90 -4.69 12.26
N GLY A 186 7.85 -3.92 12.59
CA GLY A 186 6.50 -4.39 12.84
C GLY A 186 5.94 -5.18 11.67
N LEU A 187 6.09 -4.68 10.44
CA LEU A 187 5.63 -5.38 9.24
C LEU A 187 6.50 -6.60 8.87
N ARG A 188 7.80 -6.55 9.16
CA ARG A 188 8.71 -7.68 8.92
C ARG A 188 8.48 -8.84 9.89
N THR A 189 8.39 -8.52 11.18
CA THR A 189 8.38 -9.52 12.27
C THR A 189 6.97 -9.81 12.78
N GLY A 190 6.08 -8.83 12.76
CA GLY A 190 4.72 -8.89 13.30
C GLY A 190 4.57 -8.18 14.65
N SER A 191 5.67 -7.70 15.26
CA SER A 191 5.64 -7.05 16.57
C SER A 191 6.38 -5.72 16.58
N VAL A 192 5.90 -4.80 17.41
CA VAL A 192 6.49 -3.49 17.68
C VAL A 192 6.78 -3.33 19.17
N SER A 193 7.65 -2.41 19.56
CA SER A 193 7.83 -2.06 20.97
C SER A 193 6.55 -1.45 21.54
N ARG A 194 6.26 -1.73 22.82
CA ARG A 194 5.13 -1.11 23.54
C ARG A 194 5.22 0.42 23.53
N GLU A 195 6.41 0.96 23.76
CA GLU A 195 6.67 2.41 23.75
C GLU A 195 6.30 3.04 22.39
N TRP A 196 6.66 2.41 21.28
CA TRP A 196 6.27 2.89 19.94
C TRP A 196 4.75 2.81 19.76
N ALA A 197 4.12 1.74 20.23
CA ALA A 197 2.66 1.57 20.13
C ALA A 197 1.92 2.68 20.90
N GLU A 198 2.32 2.97 22.14
CA GLU A 198 1.70 4.01 22.97
C GLU A 198 1.95 5.41 22.41
N ARG A 199 3.13 5.65 21.85
CA ARG A 199 3.53 6.96 21.31
C ARG A 199 2.91 7.28 19.96
N GLU A 200 2.93 6.35 19.01
CA GLU A 200 2.47 6.57 17.63
C GLU A 200 0.98 6.20 17.46
N HIS A 201 0.45 5.35 18.34
CA HIS A 201 -0.92 4.83 18.29
C HIS A 201 -1.58 4.87 19.68
N PRO A 202 -1.72 6.05 20.32
CA PRO A 202 -2.17 6.18 21.72
C PRO A 202 -3.59 5.66 21.98
N LEU A 203 -4.43 5.54 20.95
CA LEU A 203 -5.78 4.99 21.07
C LEU A 203 -5.84 3.49 20.75
N TRP A 204 -4.72 2.87 20.36
CA TRP A 204 -4.66 1.45 20.09
C TRP A 204 -4.55 0.66 21.39
N ARG A 205 -5.55 -0.19 21.65
CA ARG A 205 -5.53 -1.19 22.71
C ARG A 205 -5.19 -2.55 22.07
N PRO A 206 -3.94 -3.04 22.21
CA PRO A 206 -3.48 -4.24 21.55
C PRO A 206 -4.02 -5.55 22.13
#